data_AF-A0A2H0USJ4-F1
#
_entry.id   AF-A0A2H0USJ4-F1
#
_cell.length_a   1.000
_cell.length_b   1.000
_cell.length_c   1.000
_cell.angle_alpha   90.00
_cell.angle_beta   90.00
_cell.angle_gamma   90.00
#
_symmetry.space_group_name_H-M   'P 1'
#
loop_
_entity.id
_entity.type
_entity.pdbx_description
1 polymer ?
#
loop_
_entity_poly.entity_id
_entity_poly.type
_entity_poly.pdbx_seq_one_letter_code
_entity_poly.pdbx_strand_id
1 'polypeptide(L)'
;MFKIKKETVVVTTSALLTVVAAMHLLRIIFNVDIKINGTSLMIWPSYVAVLALGFLAVLNLESIERRNKTTWIKFIMWLFVLDAIGVFYSWMSNLSYWGISRNGFGVITLFDVLIVIILATSIRKANR
;
A
#
# COMPACT_ATOMS: atom_id res chain seq x y z
N MET A 1 20.30 -19.86 2.25
CA MET A 1 19.37 -19.16 3.18
C MET A 1 19.49 -17.65 2.94
N PHE A 2 18.48 -17.00 2.36
CA PHE A 2 18.51 -15.55 2.13
C PHE A 2 18.37 -14.82 3.47
N LYS A 3 19.38 -14.05 3.89
CA LYS A 3 19.33 -13.26 5.13
C LYS A 3 18.61 -11.95 4.85
N ILE A 4 17.30 -11.90 5.13
CA ILE A 4 16.51 -10.67 4.99
C ILE A 4 16.98 -9.65 6.03
N LYS A 5 17.28 -8.43 5.59
CA LYS A 5 17.71 -7.35 6.51
C LYS A 5 16.53 -6.89 7.37
N LYS A 6 16.76 -6.68 8.66
CA LYS A 6 15.73 -6.17 9.61
C LYS A 6 15.06 -4.89 9.10
N GLU A 7 15.84 -4.00 8.46
CA GLU A 7 15.33 -2.78 7.84
C GLU A 7 14.26 -3.08 6.78
N THR A 8 14.50 -4.05 5.90
CA THR A 8 13.55 -4.43 4.85
C THR A 8 12.25 -4.92 5.45
N VAL A 9 12.31 -5.74 6.49
CA VAL A 9 11.10 -6.23 7.19
C VAL A 9 10.31 -5.05 7.76
N VAL A 10 10.94 -4.16 8.51
CA VAL A 10 10.26 -2.99 9.11
C VAL A 10 9.60 -2.13 8.03
N VAL A 11 10.32 -1.80 6.96
CA VAL A 11 9.80 -0.94 5.89
C VAL A 11 8.61 -1.58 5.17
N THR A 12 8.73 -2.85 4.79
CA THR A 12 7.66 -3.56 4.07
C THR A 12 6.43 -3.76 4.96
N THR A 13 6.62 -4.11 6.23
CA THR A 13 5.52 -4.26 7.19
C THR A 13 4.83 -2.92 7.46
N SER A 14 5.57 -1.81 7.61
CA SER A 14 4.96 -0.48 7.72
C SER A 14 4.08 -0.15 6.53
N ALA A 15 4.60 -0.33 5.32
CA ALA A 15 3.86 -0.02 4.10
C ALA A 15 2.58 -0.85 3.99
N LEU A 16 2.66 -2.16 4.30
CA LEU A 16 1.50 -3.04 4.29
C LEU A 16 0.45 -2.61 5.32
N LEU A 17 0.84 -2.32 6.56
CA LEU A 17 -0.08 -1.87 7.60
C LEU A 17 -0.74 -0.54 7.22
N THR A 18 0.03 0.41 6.66
CA THR A 18 -0.50 1.68 6.17
C THR A 18 -1.55 1.47 5.08
N VAL A 19 -1.27 0.63 4.07
CA VAL A 19 -2.21 0.36 2.98
C VAL A 19 -3.47 -0.31 3.49
N VAL A 20 -3.36 -1.33 4.33
CA VAL A 20 -4.53 -2.04 4.89
C VAL A 20 -5.37 -1.10 5.75
N ALA A 21 -4.75 -0.30 6.63
CA ALA A 21 -5.45 0.71 7.42
C ALA A 21 -6.18 1.72 6.52
N ALA A 22 -5.52 2.21 5.45
CA ALA A 22 -6.13 3.12 4.49
C ALA A 22 -7.32 2.48 3.77
N MET A 23 -7.24 1.21 3.34
CA MET A 23 -8.36 0.50 2.72
C MET A 23 -9.57 0.40 3.66
N HIS A 24 -9.35 0.07 4.94
CA HIS A 24 -10.44 0.04 5.92
C HIS A 24 -11.02 1.44 6.19
N LEU A 25 -10.18 2.47 6.20
CA LEU A 25 -10.63 3.86 6.34
C LEU A 25 -11.48 4.30 5.15
N LEU A 26 -11.07 3.97 3.92
CA LEU A 26 -11.85 4.25 2.71
C LEU A 26 -13.19 3.51 2.75
N ARG A 27 -13.20 2.25 3.19
CA ARG A 27 -14.45 1.49 3.36
C ARG A 27 -15.40 2.19 4.34
N ILE A 28 -14.88 2.77 5.42
CA ILE A 28 -15.68 3.54 6.40
C ILE A 28 -16.21 4.84 5.78
N ILE A 29 -15.35 5.63 5.15
CA ILE A 29 -15.72 6.94 4.57
C ILE A 29 -16.77 6.79 3.47
N PHE A 30 -16.58 5.81 2.58
CA PHE A 30 -17.48 5.58 1.45
C PHE A 30 -18.61 4.59 1.75
N ASN A 31 -18.72 4.13 3.00
CA ASN A 31 -19.70 3.14 3.45
C ASN A 31 -19.82 1.92 2.49
N VAL A 32 -18.66 1.37 2.09
CA VAL A 32 -18.61 0.30 1.09
C VAL A 32 -19.12 -1.01 1.69
N ASP A 33 -20.23 -1.50 1.14
CA ASP A 33 -20.79 -2.81 1.47
C ASP A 33 -19.96 -3.91 0.81
N ILE A 34 -19.34 -4.76 1.62
CA ILE A 34 -18.55 -5.90 1.18
C ILE A 34 -19.38 -7.15 1.45
N LYS A 35 -19.67 -7.92 0.40
CA LYS A 35 -20.42 -9.17 0.52
C LYS A 35 -19.51 -10.38 0.28
N ILE A 36 -19.56 -11.36 1.19
CA ILE A 36 -18.90 -12.67 1.04
C ILE A 36 -20.00 -13.73 1.00
N ASN A 37 -20.08 -14.50 -0.09
CA ASN A 37 -21.13 -15.51 -0.30
C ASN A 37 -22.55 -14.97 -0.01
N GLY A 38 -22.84 -13.75 -0.46
CA GLY A 38 -24.14 -13.09 -0.27
C GLY A 38 -24.36 -12.45 1.11
N THR A 39 -23.49 -12.69 2.09
CA THR A 39 -23.58 -12.08 3.42
C THR A 39 -22.82 -10.77 3.47
N SER A 40 -23.47 -9.68 3.89
CA SER A 40 -22.83 -8.38 4.12
C SER A 40 -21.92 -8.46 5.36
N LEU A 41 -20.65 -8.10 5.18
CA LEU A 41 -19.72 -7.93 6.28
C LEU A 41 -20.08 -6.66 7.04
N MET A 42 -20.19 -6.77 8.36
CA MET A 42 -20.40 -5.60 9.20
C MET A 42 -19.25 -4.58 9.02
N ILE A 43 -19.57 -3.29 9.20
CA ILE A 43 -18.60 -2.20 9.04
C ILE A 43 -17.72 -2.00 10.29
N TRP A 44 -18.24 -2.36 11.47
CA TRP A 44 -17.55 -2.17 12.76
C TRP A 44 -16.13 -2.76 12.81
N PRO A 45 -15.81 -3.94 12.20
CA PRO A 45 -14.45 -4.46 12.22
C PRO A 45 -13.44 -3.56 11.50
N SER A 46 -13.89 -2.77 10.51
CA SER A 46 -13.02 -1.79 9.85
C SER A 46 -12.57 -0.68 10.80
N TYR A 47 -13.40 -0.26 11.75
CA TYR A 47 -13.00 0.74 12.74
C TYR A 47 -11.87 0.20 13.64
N VAL A 48 -12.02 -1.04 14.10
CA VAL A 48 -11.00 -1.72 14.89
C VAL A 48 -9.71 -1.89 14.07
N ALA A 49 -9.82 -2.28 12.80
CA ALA A 49 -8.67 -2.42 11.91
C ALA A 49 -7.94 -1.09 11.67
N VAL A 50 -8.66 0.01 11.43
CA VAL A 50 -8.06 1.35 11.29
C VAL A 50 -7.29 1.73 12.55
N LEU A 51 -7.89 1.54 13.73
CA LEU A 51 -7.23 1.89 14.99
C LEU A 51 -6.01 1.03 15.26
N ALA A 52 -6.15 -0.30 15.20
CA ALA A 52 -5.05 -1.21 15.53
C ALA A 52 -3.92 -1.15 14.50
N LEU A 53 -4.23 -1.26 13.20
CA LEU A 53 -3.23 -1.29 12.15
C LEU A 53 -2.65 0.10 11.89
N GLY A 54 -3.48 1.15 11.97
CA GLY A 54 -3.01 2.53 11.87
C GLY A 54 -2.06 2.88 13.01
N PHE A 55 -2.38 2.49 14.25
CA PHE A 55 -1.47 2.69 15.38
C PHE A 55 -0.14 1.95 15.19
N LEU A 56 -0.17 0.68 14.79
CA LEU A 56 1.06 -0.08 14.49
C LEU A 56 1.86 0.51 13.32
N ALA A 57 1.19 1.04 12.30
CA ALA A 57 1.84 1.72 11.19
C ALA A 57 2.56 2.99 11.66
N VAL A 58 1.94 3.79 12.53
CA VAL A 58 2.55 4.99 13.13
C VAL A 58 3.78 4.63 13.95
N LEU A 59 3.69 3.63 14.84
CA LEU A 59 4.85 3.20 15.64
C LEU A 59 6.02 2.73 14.76
N ASN A 60 5.74 2.03 13.67
CA ASN A 60 6.80 1.60 12.76
C ASN A 60 7.33 2.76 11.88
N LEU A 61 6.48 3.75 11.54
CA LEU A 61 6.88 4.96 10.82
C LEU A 61 7.82 5.82 11.64
N GLU A 62 7.57 5.99 12.94
CA GLU A 62 8.51 6.67 13.85
C GLU A 62 9.90 5.98 13.87
N SER A 63 9.93 4.64 13.75
CA SER A 63 11.18 3.89 13.62
C SER A 63 11.89 4.11 12.28
N ILE A 64 11.15 4.42 11.21
CA ILE A 64 11.68 4.75 9.89
C ILE A 64 12.20 6.18 9.86
N GLU A 65 11.47 7.13 10.46
CA GLU A 65 11.83 8.55 10.54
C GLU A 65 13.20 8.79 11.13
N ARG A 66 13.52 8.07 12.20
CA ARG A 66 14.79 8.21 12.93
C ARG A 66 15.98 7.60 12.20
N ARG A 67 15.80 6.96 11.04
CA ARG A 67 16.88 6.29 10.30
C ARG A 67 17.52 7.23 9.29
N ASN A 68 17.11 7.17 8.01
CA ASN A 68 17.72 7.94 6.95
C ASN A 68 16.75 8.14 5.77
N LYS A 69 17.09 9.10 4.89
CA LYS A 69 16.33 9.42 3.68
C LYS A 69 16.13 8.20 2.77
N THR A 70 17.11 7.32 2.67
CA THR A 70 17.05 6.12 1.83
C THR A 70 15.98 5.13 2.32
N THR A 71 15.85 4.92 3.63
CA THR A 71 14.81 4.06 4.24
C THR A 71 13.43 4.65 3.99
N TRP A 72 13.28 5.97 4.07
CA TRP A 72 12.05 6.66 3.70
C TRP A 72 11.67 6.47 2.23
N ILE A 73 12.63 6.60 1.31
CA ILE A 73 12.38 6.36 -0.13
C ILE A 73 11.96 4.89 -0.35
N LYS A 74 12.56 3.92 0.36
CA LYS A 74 12.12 2.51 0.29
C LYS A 74 10.69 2.33 0.79
N PHE A 75 10.28 3.03 1.85
CA PHE A 75 8.90 2.99 2.34
C PHE A 75 7.92 3.50 1.29
N ILE A 76 8.18 4.68 0.72
CA ILE A 76 7.35 5.26 -0.35
C ILE A 76 7.31 4.32 -1.56
N MET A 77 8.45 3.76 -1.95
CA MET A 77 8.53 2.80 -3.04
C MET A 77 7.63 1.57 -2.78
N TRP A 78 7.60 1.05 -1.54
CA TRP A 78 6.71 -0.05 -1.19
C TRP A 78 5.23 0.32 -1.24
N LEU A 79 4.85 1.56 -0.93
CA LEU A 79 3.46 2.02 -1.11
C LEU A 79 3.07 1.96 -2.60
N PHE A 80 3.91 2.47 -3.49
CA PHE A 80 3.67 2.39 -4.94
C PHE A 80 3.68 0.96 -5.47
N VAL A 81 4.52 0.07 -4.92
CA VAL A 81 4.48 -1.35 -5.28
C VAL A 81 3.15 -1.98 -4.90
N LEU A 82 2.65 -1.72 -3.68
CA LEU A 82 1.38 -2.26 -3.22
C LEU A 82 0.20 -1.69 -4.02
N ASP A 83 0.23 -0.40 -4.33
CA ASP A 83 -0.78 0.25 -5.16
C ASP A 83 -0.78 -0.32 -6.59
N ALA A 84 0.40 -0.41 -7.22
CA ALA A 84 0.56 -1.02 -8.54
C ALA A 84 -0.01 -2.44 -8.60
N ILE A 85 0.18 -3.25 -7.55
CA ILE A 85 -0.38 -4.60 -7.46
C ILE A 85 -1.92 -4.54 -7.43
N GLY A 86 -2.49 -3.67 -6.61
CA GLY A 86 -3.95 -3.51 -6.49
C GLY A 86 -4.59 -3.02 -7.80
N VAL A 87 -4.01 -1.98 -8.40
CA VAL A 87 -4.46 -1.41 -9.67
C VAL A 87 -4.27 -2.41 -10.82
N PHE A 88 -3.15 -3.13 -10.87
CA PHE A 88 -2.90 -4.18 -11.86
C PHE A 88 -3.93 -5.30 -11.76
N TYR A 89 -4.27 -5.73 -10.54
CA TYR A 89 -5.34 -6.71 -10.33
C TYR A 89 -6.69 -6.22 -10.87
N SER A 90 -7.04 -4.95 -10.59
CA SER A 90 -8.26 -4.33 -11.11
C SER A 90 -8.28 -4.26 -12.64
N TRP A 91 -7.13 -3.96 -13.26
CA TRP A 91 -6.99 -3.95 -14.71
C TRP A 91 -7.15 -5.35 -15.32
N MET A 92 -6.47 -6.35 -14.77
CA MET A 92 -6.51 -7.75 -15.23
C MET A 92 -7.90 -8.37 -15.05
N SER A 93 -8.60 -8.00 -13.98
CA SER A 93 -9.94 -8.49 -13.66
C SER A 93 -11.06 -7.71 -14.35
N ASN A 94 -10.71 -6.77 -15.25
CA ASN A 94 -11.66 -5.95 -16.00
C ASN A 94 -12.65 -5.17 -15.11
N LEU A 95 -12.17 -4.67 -13.97
CA LEU A 95 -12.99 -3.90 -13.02
C LEU A 95 -13.15 -2.45 -13.48
N SER A 96 -14.24 -1.83 -13.03
CA SER A 96 -14.55 -0.40 -13.18
C SER A 96 -15.22 0.08 -11.91
N TYR A 97 -14.59 1.01 -11.19
CA TYR A 97 -15.14 1.58 -9.95
C TYR A 97 -14.56 2.96 -9.68
N TRP A 98 -15.25 3.76 -8.84
CA TRP A 98 -14.85 5.13 -8.48
C TRP A 98 -14.58 6.05 -9.69
N GLY A 99 -15.32 5.86 -10.78
CA GLY A 99 -15.16 6.65 -12.02
C GLY A 99 -13.95 6.24 -12.88
N ILE A 100 -13.20 5.21 -12.47
CA ILE A 100 -12.04 4.71 -13.21
C ILE A 100 -12.45 3.51 -14.05
N SER A 101 -12.26 3.62 -15.37
CA SER A 101 -12.48 2.52 -16.31
C SER A 101 -11.32 1.53 -16.30
N ARG A 102 -11.51 0.35 -16.89
CA ARG A 102 -10.44 -0.64 -17.12
C ARG A 102 -9.17 -0.01 -17.71
N ASN A 103 -9.32 0.81 -18.75
CA ASN A 103 -8.18 1.47 -19.40
C ASN A 103 -7.51 2.49 -18.47
N GLY A 104 -8.31 3.15 -17.62
CA GLY A 104 -7.80 4.02 -16.56
C GLY A 104 -6.89 3.27 -15.57
N PHE A 105 -7.30 2.08 -15.10
CA PHE A 105 -6.45 1.24 -14.25
C PHE A 105 -5.15 0.81 -14.95
N GLY A 106 -5.20 0.50 -16.25
CA GLY A 106 -3.99 0.18 -17.02
C GLY A 106 -2.99 1.34 -17.05
N VAL A 107 -3.45 2.58 -17.25
CA VAL A 107 -2.60 3.78 -17.25
C VAL A 107 -1.99 4.03 -15.85
N ILE A 108 -2.80 3.92 -14.79
CA ILE A 108 -2.32 4.10 -13.41
C ILE A 108 -1.24 3.07 -13.08
N THR A 109 -1.44 1.80 -13.46
CA THR A 109 -0.43 0.75 -13.23
C THR A 109 0.91 1.08 -13.88
N LEU A 110 0.90 1.56 -15.13
CA LEU A 110 2.13 1.96 -15.83
C LEU A 110 2.82 3.13 -15.13
N PHE A 111 2.04 4.09 -14.63
CA PHE A 111 2.54 5.23 -13.88
C PHE A 111 3.20 4.79 -12.55
N ASP A 112 2.57 3.91 -11.80
CA ASP A 112 3.13 3.40 -10.54
C ASP A 112 4.43 2.64 -10.76
N VAL A 113 4.47 1.78 -11.79
CA VAL A 113 5.69 1.04 -12.16
C VAL A 113 6.82 2.02 -12.53
N LEU A 114 6.51 3.08 -13.29
CA LEU A 114 7.49 4.11 -13.63
C LEU A 114 8.03 4.81 -12.39
N ILE A 115 7.17 5.17 -11.44
CA ILE A 115 7.59 5.76 -10.16
C ILE A 115 8.48 4.79 -9.38
N VAL A 116 8.12 3.51 -9.28
CA VAL A 116 8.95 2.50 -8.61
C VAL A 116 10.33 2.43 -9.24
N ILE A 117 10.44 2.46 -10.57
CA ILE A 117 11.73 2.48 -11.28
C ILE A 117 12.54 3.74 -10.94
N ILE A 118 11.91 4.92 -10.90
CA ILE A 118 12.57 6.19 -10.54
C ILE A 118 13.07 6.12 -9.09
N LEU A 119 12.26 5.64 -8.15
CA LEU A 119 12.65 5.51 -6.75
C LEU A 119 13.79 4.49 -6.58
N ALA A 120 13.71 3.34 -7.25
CA ALA A 120 14.76 2.32 -7.21
C ALA A 120 16.10 2.82 -7.77
N THR A 121 16.07 3.56 -8.88
CA THR A 121 17.28 4.17 -9.46
C THR A 121 17.86 5.26 -8.56
N SER A 122 17.02 6.06 -7.90
CA SER A 122 17.45 7.07 -6.92
C SER A 122 18.17 6.45 -5.71
N ILE A 123 17.64 5.34 -5.17
CA ILE A 123 18.28 4.58 -4.08
C ILE A 123 19.62 4.01 -4.54
N ARG A 124 19.70 3.46 -5.75
CA ARG A 124 20.94 2.89 -6.29
C ARG A 124 22.02 3.96 -6.44
N LYS A 125 21.66 5.17 -6.88
CA LYS A 125 22.59 6.30 -7.01
C LYS A 125 23.09 6.79 -5.66
N ALA A 126 22.23 6.83 -4.64
CA ALA A 126 22.60 7.28 -3.29
C ALA A 126 23.53 6.31 -2.53
N ASN A 127 23.60 5.04 -2.95
CA ASN A 127 24.45 4.02 -2.34
C ASN A 127 25.77 3.77 -3.11
N ARG A 128 26.02 4.51 -4.19
CA ARG A 128 27.29 4.52 -4.93
C ARG A 128 28.14 5.68 -4.44
#